data_AF-A0A2P5N1Q5-F1
#
_entry.id   AF-A0A2P5N1Q5-F1
#
_cell.length_a   1.000
_cell.length_b   1.000
_cell.length_c   1.000
_cell.angle_alpha   90.00
_cell.angle_beta   90.00
_cell.angle_gamma   90.00
#
_symmetry.space_group_name_H-M   'P 1'
#
loop_
_entity.id
_entity.type
_entity.pdbx_description
1 polymer ?
#
loop_
_entity_poly.entity_id
_entity_poly.type
_entity_poly.pdbx_seq_one_letter_code
_entity_poly.pdbx_strand_id
1 'polypeptide(L)'
;MFDVGFSELMMVGLIALLVIGPERLPKAARIAGFWIGKTRSTIANVKAEIKQELHAEEMRQLLQQQQAISEELQQIANDTQLAAEEIKASIQQTGEETIQDHDKPA
;
A
#
# COMPACT_ATOMS: atom_id res chain seq x y z
N MET A 1 4.78 28.16 4.42
CA MET A 1 4.80 29.51 5.04
C MET A 1 5.33 29.47 6.48
N PHE A 2 6.37 28.68 6.74
CA PHE A 2 7.13 28.67 8.00
C PHE A 2 8.62 28.79 7.64
N ASP A 3 9.02 29.93 7.07
CA ASP A 3 10.43 30.29 7.00
C ASP A 3 10.81 30.87 8.36
N VAL A 4 11.14 30.01 9.32
CA VAL A 4 11.75 30.45 10.57
C VAL A 4 13.26 30.43 10.35
N GLY A 5 13.79 31.56 9.92
CA GLY A 5 15.22 31.78 9.77
C GLY A 5 15.91 32.00 11.12
N PHE A 6 17.24 32.03 11.08
CA PHE A 6 18.07 32.26 12.27
C PHE A 6 17.76 33.63 12.93
N SER A 7 17.47 34.66 12.12
CA SER A 7 17.11 36.00 12.59
C SER A 7 15.80 36.03 13.38
N GLU A 8 14.77 35.35 12.90
CA GLU A 8 13.48 35.29 13.60
C GLU A 8 13.59 34.52 14.92
N LEU A 9 14.35 33.42 14.92
CA LEU A 9 14.62 32.68 16.15
C LEU A 9 15.36 33.53 17.20
N MET A 10 16.35 34.31 16.77
CA MET A 10 17.03 35.28 17.64
C MET A 10 16.07 36.33 18.20
N MET A 11 15.21 36.92 17.37
CA MET A 11 14.24 37.92 17.81
C MET A 11 13.25 37.35 18.83
N VAL A 12 12.68 36.17 18.55
CA VAL A 12 11.78 35.47 19.49
C VAL A 12 12.51 35.15 20.79
N GLY A 13 13.77 34.71 20.72
CA GLY A 13 14.61 34.45 21.89
C GLY A 13 14.81 35.70 22.75
N LEU A 14 15.10 36.85 22.14
CA LEU A 14 15.25 38.12 22.86
C LEU A 14 13.95 38.56 23.54
N ILE A 15 12.81 38.45 22.83
CA ILE A 15 11.49 38.77 23.40
C ILE A 15 11.17 37.83 24.56
N ALA A 16 11.41 36.53 24.40
CA ALA A 16 11.20 35.56 25.45
C ALA A 16 12.08 35.85 26.68
N LEU A 17 13.34 36.23 26.47
CA LEU A 17 14.25 36.65 27.55
C LEU A 17 13.73 37.90 28.27
N LEU A 18 13.14 38.86 27.56
CA LEU A 18 12.59 40.07 28.14
C LEU A 18 11.31 39.80 28.96
N VAL A 19 10.39 39.03 28.41
CA VAL A 19 9.06 38.79 29.00
C VAL A 19 9.12 37.80 30.17
N ILE A 20 9.79 36.67 29.96
CA ILE A 20 9.88 35.59 30.95
C ILE A 20 11.06 35.82 31.89
N GLY A 21 12.12 36.47 31.40
CA GLY A 21 13.38 36.66 32.12
C GLY A 21 14.40 35.55 31.82
N PRO A 22 15.71 35.88 31.80
CA PRO A 22 16.79 34.95 31.47
C PRO A 22 16.88 33.75 32.44
N GLU A 23 16.50 33.92 33.70
CA GLU A 23 16.56 32.85 34.70
C GLU A 23 15.40 31.86 34.61
N ARG A 24 14.28 32.27 33.98
CA ARG A 24 13.02 31.51 33.96
C ARG A 24 12.78 30.86 32.61
N LEU A 25 13.29 31.44 31.52
CA LEU A 25 13.27 30.85 30.18
C LEU A 25 13.82 29.42 30.13
N PRO A 26 15.00 29.10 30.69
CA PRO A 26 15.52 27.73 30.65
C PRO A 26 14.63 26.74 31.44
N LYS A 27 13.95 27.20 32.49
CA LYS A 27 12.97 26.38 33.22
C LYS A 27 11.74 26.10 32.36
N ALA A 28 11.20 27.14 31.68
CA ALA A 28 10.06 27.00 30.77
C ALA A 28 10.39 26.09 29.58
N ALA A 29 11.56 26.25 28.97
CA ALA A 29 12.02 25.41 27.87
C ALA A 29 12.16 23.93 28.27
N ARG A 30 12.65 23.64 29.48
CA ARG A 30 12.69 22.27 30.02
C ARG A 30 11.30 21.67 30.18
N ILE A 31 10.35 22.45 30.69
CA ILE A 31 8.96 22.00 30.86
C ILE A 31 8.35 21.74 29.49
N ALA A 32 8.39 22.71 28.57
CA ALA A 32 7.85 22.57 27.22
C ALA A 32 8.48 21.38 26.49
N GLY A 33 9.80 21.22 26.57
CA GLY A 33 10.52 20.09 25.99
C GLY A 33 10.10 18.75 26.58
N PHE A 34 9.86 18.67 27.88
CA PHE A 34 9.34 17.46 28.54
C PHE A 34 7.94 17.10 28.01
N TRP A 35 7.03 18.07 27.90
CA TRP A 35 5.67 17.83 27.38
C TRP A 35 5.68 17.39 25.91
N ILE A 36 6.47 18.06 25.06
CA ILE A 36 6.62 17.69 23.65
C ILE A 36 7.21 16.28 23.52
N GLY A 37 8.26 15.98 24.31
CA GLY A 37 8.90 14.66 24.31
C GLY A 37 7.96 13.54 24.76
N LYS A 38 7.22 13.77 25.85
CA LYS A 38 6.21 12.83 26.36
C LYS A 38 5.11 12.58 25.33
N THR A 39 4.60 13.64 24.70
CA THR A 39 3.55 13.54 23.67
C THR A 39 4.02 12.76 22.45
N ARG A 40 5.24 13.04 21.97
CA ARG A 40 5.85 12.28 20.86
C ARG A 40 5.97 10.80 21.18
N SER A 41 6.38 10.45 22.40
CA SER A 41 6.47 9.05 22.83
C SER A 41 5.11 8.38 22.92
N THR A 42 4.09 9.05 23.44
CA THR A 42 2.72 8.51 23.48
C THR A 42 2.16 8.28 22.07
N ILE A 43 2.34 9.22 21.15
CA ILE A 43 1.91 9.06 19.75
C ILE A 43 2.66 7.91 19.06
N ALA A 44 3.95 7.74 19.37
CA ALA A 44 4.74 6.64 18.82
C ALA A 44 4.21 5.27 19.29
N ASN A 45 3.84 5.15 20.56
CA ASN A 45 3.24 3.93 21.11
C ASN A 45 1.87 3.63 20.49
N VAL A 46 1.00 4.63 20.39
CA VAL A 46 -0.32 4.48 19.75
C VAL A 46 -0.16 4.10 18.27
N LYS A 47 0.79 4.70 17.54
CA LYS A 47 1.10 4.30 16.17
C LYS A 47 1.61 2.85 16.11
N ALA A 48 2.39 2.39 17.09
CA ALA A 48 2.87 1.02 17.14
C ALA A 48 1.73 0.02 17.38
N GLU A 49 0.81 0.32 18.29
CA GLU A 49 -0.41 -0.46 18.54
C GLU A 49 -1.31 -0.51 17.29
N ILE A 50 -1.57 0.65 16.66
CA ILE A 50 -2.36 0.73 15.43
C ILE A 50 -1.71 -0.05 14.28
N LYS A 51 -0.37 -0.02 14.16
CA LYS A 51 0.35 -0.79 13.14
C LYS A 51 0.23 -2.30 13.36
N GLN A 52 0.13 -2.73 14.61
CA GLN A 52 -0.04 -4.13 14.99
C GLN A 52 -1.46 -4.64 14.67
N GLU A 53 -2.48 -3.79 14.79
CA GLU A 53 -3.86 -4.11 14.36
C GLU A 53 -4.05 -4.00 12.84
N LEU A 54 -3.52 -2.95 12.19
CA LEU A 54 -3.63 -2.80 10.72
C LEU A 54 -2.91 -3.91 9.96
N HIS A 55 -1.77 -4.41 10.45
CA HIS A 55 -1.12 -5.57 9.84
C HIS A 55 -1.99 -6.84 9.90
N ALA A 56 -2.87 -6.99 10.91
CA ALA A 56 -3.78 -8.12 10.97
C ALA A 56 -4.93 -7.97 9.96
N GLU A 57 -5.42 -6.75 9.74
CA GLU A 57 -6.50 -6.44 8.78
C GLU A 57 -6.01 -6.52 7.32
N GLU A 58 -4.84 -5.96 7.01
CA GLU A 58 -4.23 -6.00 5.68
C GLU A 58 -3.84 -7.43 5.28
N MET A 59 -3.30 -8.24 6.21
CA MET A 59 -3.03 -9.65 5.92
C MET A 59 -4.31 -10.44 5.64
N ARG A 60 -5.43 -10.12 6.30
CA ARG A 60 -6.72 -10.76 6.04
C ARG A 60 -7.28 -10.40 4.66
N GLN A 61 -7.19 -9.14 4.28
CA GLN A 61 -7.61 -8.68 2.94
C GLN A 61 -6.74 -9.27 1.82
N LEU A 62 -5.42 -9.34 2.01
CA LEU A 62 -4.51 -9.96 1.04
C LEU A 62 -4.79 -11.47 0.87
N LEU A 63 -5.16 -12.18 1.95
CA LEU A 63 -5.54 -13.59 1.89
C LEU A 63 -6.90 -13.81 1.20
N GLN A 64 -7.90 -12.98 1.47
CA GLN A 64 -9.20 -13.06 0.79
C GLN A 64 -9.10 -12.74 -0.70
N GLN A 65 -8.27 -11.77 -1.07
CA GLN A 65 -8.07 -11.41 -2.47
C GLN A 65 -7.33 -12.53 -3.24
N GLN A 66 -6.36 -13.20 -2.61
CA GLN A 66 -5.73 -14.39 -3.22
C GLN A 66 -6.70 -15.56 -3.41
N GLN A 67 -7.62 -15.80 -2.45
CA GLN A 67 -8.61 -16.86 -2.60
C GLN A 67 -9.57 -16.59 -3.77
N ALA A 68 -10.07 -15.36 -3.89
CA ALA A 68 -10.92 -14.96 -5.02
C ALA A 68 -10.20 -15.11 -6.37
N ILE A 69 -8.93 -14.71 -6.46
CA ILE A 69 -8.11 -14.87 -7.69
C ILE A 69 -7.89 -16.35 -8.01
N SER A 70 -7.71 -17.21 -7.01
CA SER A 70 -7.49 -18.65 -7.23
C SER A 70 -8.73 -19.36 -7.78
N GLU A 71 -9.94 -18.97 -7.33
CA GLU A 71 -11.20 -19.50 -7.87
C GLU A 71 -11.45 -19.01 -9.31
N GLU A 72 -11.17 -17.74 -9.59
CA GLU A 72 -11.29 -17.16 -10.94
C GLU A 72 -10.32 -17.81 -11.93
N LEU A 73 -9.07 -18.07 -11.50
CA LEU A 73 -8.07 -18.78 -12.30
C LEU A 73 -8.47 -20.23 -12.59
N GLN A 74 -9.12 -20.92 -11.64
CA GLN A 74 -9.63 -22.28 -11.88
C GLN A 74 -10.78 -22.29 -12.89
N GLN A 75 -11.67 -21.31 -12.85
CA GLN A 75 -12.75 -21.17 -13.84
C GLN A 75 -12.18 -20.89 -15.23
N ILE A 76 -11.24 -19.95 -15.34
CA ILE A 76 -10.57 -19.63 -16.61
C ILE A 76 -9.81 -20.85 -17.15
N ALA A 77 -9.13 -21.62 -16.30
CA ALA A 77 -8.42 -22.82 -16.72
C ALA A 77 -9.36 -23.91 -17.24
N ASN A 78 -10.51 -24.12 -16.58
CA ASN A 78 -11.53 -25.06 -17.03
C ASN A 78 -12.18 -24.60 -18.35
N ASP A 79 -12.55 -23.32 -18.47
CA ASP A 79 -13.14 -22.78 -19.70
C ASP A 79 -12.15 -22.83 -20.86
N THR A 80 -10.86 -22.61 -20.60
CA THR A 80 -9.80 -22.73 -21.60
C THR A 80 -9.57 -24.19 -22.01
N GLN A 81 -9.68 -25.14 -21.08
CA GLN A 81 -9.61 -26.57 -21.40
C GLN A 81 -10.79 -27.02 -22.25
N LEU A 82 -12.01 -26.58 -21.91
CA LEU A 82 -13.22 -26.85 -22.67
C LEU A 82 -13.14 -26.25 -24.08
N ALA A 83 -12.71 -24.98 -24.20
CA ALA A 83 -12.49 -24.32 -25.48
C ALA A 83 -11.36 -24.99 -26.30
N ALA A 84 -10.29 -25.45 -25.65
CA ALA A 84 -9.21 -26.16 -26.31
C ALA A 84 -9.65 -27.56 -26.79
N GLU A 85 -10.49 -28.26 -26.04
CA GLU A 85 -11.12 -29.51 -26.46
C GLU A 85 -12.09 -29.28 -27.63
N GLU A 86 -12.88 -28.22 -27.62
CA GLU A 86 -13.80 -27.84 -28.69
C GLU A 86 -13.07 -27.45 -29.97
N ILE A 87 -11.99 -26.67 -29.86
CA ILE A 87 -11.10 -26.33 -30.99
C ILE A 87 -10.43 -27.59 -31.53
N LYS A 88 -9.94 -28.48 -30.65
CA LYS A 88 -9.33 -29.74 -31.07
C LYS A 88 -10.34 -30.65 -31.77
N ALA A 89 -11.56 -30.75 -31.27
CA ALA A 89 -12.65 -31.50 -31.91
C ALA A 89 -13.04 -30.89 -33.27
N SER A 90 -13.10 -29.56 -33.36
CA SER A 90 -13.41 -28.84 -34.60
C SER A 90 -12.30 -28.96 -35.64
N ILE A 91 -11.03 -28.93 -35.23
CA ILE A 91 -9.87 -29.16 -36.10
C ILE A 91 -9.83 -30.63 -36.56
N GLN A 92 -10.21 -31.58 -35.70
CA GLN A 92 -10.30 -32.99 -36.06
C GLN A 92 -11.42 -33.23 -37.10
N GLN A 93 -12.58 -32.59 -36.95
CA GLN A 93 -13.67 -32.63 -37.94
C GLN A 93 -13.33 -31.90 -39.23
N THR A 94 -12.70 -30.72 -39.16
CA THR A 94 -12.29 -29.94 -40.35
C THR A 94 -11.14 -30.61 -41.11
N GLY A 95 -10.28 -31.34 -40.39
CA GLY A 95 -9.20 -32.14 -40.96
C GLY A 95 -9.67 -33.35 -41.76
N GLU A 96 -10.88 -33.86 -41.51
CA GLU A 96 -11.48 -34.93 -42.30
C GLU A 96 -12.17 -34.45 -43.60
N GLU A 97 -12.60 -33.18 -43.69
CA GLU A 97 -13.22 -32.65 -44.93
C GLU A 97 -12.21 -32.10 -45.96
N THR A 98 -10.96 -31.80 -45.58
CA THR A 98 -10.01 -31.15 -46.51
C THR A 98 -9.23 -32.13 -47.42
N ILE A 99 -9.34 -33.45 -47.22
CA ILE A 99 -8.59 -34.43 -48.04
C ILE A 99 -9.30 -34.74 -49.38
N GLN A 100 -10.56 -34.33 -49.59
CA GLN A 100 -11.34 -34.74 -50.77
C GLN A 100 -11.57 -33.68 -51.86
N ASP A 101 -10.79 -32.59 -51.93
CA ASP A 101 -10.93 -31.59 -53.02
C ASP A 101 -9.63 -31.19 -53.74
N HIS A 102 -8.51 -31.89 -53.51
CA HIS A 102 -7.25 -31.55 -54.19
C HIS A 102 -6.55 -32.70 -54.93
N ASP A 103 -7.32 -33.61 -55.54
CA ASP A 103 -6.79 -34.53 -56.56
C ASP A 103 -7.67 -34.58 -57.80
N LYS A 104 -7.45 -33.63 -58.71
CA LYS A 104 -7.75 -33.84 -60.13
C LYS A 104 -6.68 -33.19 -61.01
N PRO A 105 -5.70 -33.97 -61.50
CA PRO A 105 -4.87 -33.57 -62.61
C PRO A 105 -5.53 -33.91 -63.96
N ALA A 106 -5.18 -33.09 -64.97
CA ALA A 106 -5.48 -33.16 -66.40
C ALA A 106 -6.85 -32.61 -66.87
#